data_AF-A0A538LW55-F1
#
_entry.id   AF-A0A538LW55-F1
#
_cell.length_a   1.000
_cell.length_b   1.000
_cell.length_c   1.000
_cell.angle_alpha   90.00
_cell.angle_beta   90.00
_cell.angle_gamma   90.00
#
_symmetry.space_group_name_H-M   'P 1'
#
loop_
_entity.id
_entity.type
_entity.pdbx_description
1 polymer ?
#
loop_
_entity_poly.entity_id
_entity_poly.type
_entity_poly.pdbx_seq_one_letter_code
_entity_poly.pdbx_strand_id
1 'polypeptide(L)' 'MPASDPRVKVCGLTNLSDAELAVEQGAWALGMIFFDGCPRRCSLHEARRISGALRRRVELCGVFV' A
#
# COMPACT_ATOMS: atom_id res chain seq x y z
N MET A 1 19.69 -3.26 -19.06
CA MET A 1 18.81 -2.36 -18.29
C MET A 1 19.71 -1.51 -17.43
N PRO A 2 19.68 -0.17 -17.55
CA PRO A 2 20.56 0.69 -16.76
C PRO A 2 20.22 0.56 -15.27
N ALA A 3 21.14 0.98 -14.40
CA ALA A 3 21.14 0.72 -12.96
C ALA A 3 19.76 0.93 -12.29
N SER A 4 19.42 -0.04 -11.42
CA SER A 4 18.16 -0.25 -10.70
C SER A 4 17.32 1.02 -10.46
N ASP A 5 16.19 1.14 -11.15
CA ASP A 5 15.17 2.13 -10.79
C ASP A 5 14.87 2.06 -9.29
N PRO A 6 14.70 3.21 -8.61
CA PRO A 6 14.39 3.24 -7.19
C PRO A 6 13.05 2.53 -6.96
N ARG A 7 13.04 1.59 -6.01
CA ARG A 7 11.80 0.94 -5.57
C ARG A 7 11.02 1.88 -4.65
N VAL A 8 9.94 2.45 -5.18
CA VAL A 8 9.09 3.40 -4.45
C VAL A 8 7.96 2.67 -3.73
N LYS A 9 7.83 2.90 -2.42
CA LYS A 9 6.69 2.44 -1.60
C LYS A 9 5.77 3.62 -1.27
N VAL A 10 4.47 3.48 -1.51
CA VAL A 10 3.43 4.44 -1.08
C VAL A 10 2.80 3.95 0.21
N CYS A 11 2.76 4.78 1.26
CA CYS A 11 2.44 4.33 2.62
C CYS A 11 1.33 5.15 3.29
N GLY A 12 0.55 4.50 4.16
CA GLY A 12 -0.59 5.11 4.85
C GLY A 12 -1.85 5.15 4.01
N LEU A 13 -2.05 4.14 3.16
CA LEU A 13 -3.25 4.00 2.33
C LEU A 13 -4.43 3.58 3.19
N THR A 14 -5.56 4.26 3.01
CA THR A 14 -6.79 4.07 3.81
C THR A 14 -8.01 3.71 2.97
N ASN A 15 -7.89 3.70 1.64
CA ASN A 15 -8.95 3.35 0.70
C ASN A 15 -8.38 2.65 -0.55
N LEU A 16 -9.24 1.98 -1.30
CA LEU A 16 -8.86 1.23 -2.50
C LEU A 16 -8.45 2.12 -3.68
N SER A 17 -9.11 3.25 -3.90
CA SER A 17 -8.85 4.11 -5.07
C SER A 17 -7.43 4.66 -5.09
N ASP A 18 -6.92 5.10 -3.94
CA ASP A 18 -5.54 5.60 -3.83
C ASP A 18 -4.52 4.47 -4.02
N ALA A 19 -4.86 3.27 -3.57
CA ALA A 19 -4.03 2.08 -3.75
C ALA A 19 -3.96 1.66 -5.23
N GLU A 20 -5.07 1.71 -5.95
CA GLU A 20 -5.13 1.44 -7.40
C GLU A 20 -4.33 2.48 -8.18
N LEU A 21 -4.51 3.77 -7.87
CA LEU A 21 -3.75 4.85 -8.48
C LEU A 21 -2.24 4.69 -8.24
N ALA A 22 -1.82 4.32 -7.03
CA ALA A 22 -0.41 4.07 -6.74
C ALA A 22 0.17 2.93 -7.60
N VAL A 23 -0.59 1.86 -7.82
CA VAL A 23 -0.17 0.75 -8.70
C VAL A 23 -0.10 1.21 -10.16
N GLU A 24 -1.07 1.98 -10.64
CA GLU A 24 -1.08 2.53 -12.00
C GLU A 24 0.13 3.45 -12.27
N GLN A 25 0.61 4.16 -11.25
CA GLN A 25 1.79 5.02 -11.33
C GLN A 25 3.12 4.28 -11.08
N GLY A 26 3.10 2.95 -10.95
CA GLY A 26 4.30 2.14 -10.86
C GLY A 26 4.89 1.98 -9.45
N ALA A 27 4.09 2.09 -8.39
CA ALA A 27 4.55 1.80 -7.05
C ALA A 27 5.04 0.34 -6.94
N TRP A 28 6.20 0.15 -6.30
CA TRP A 28 6.75 -1.18 -6.02
C TRP A 28 6.02 -1.86 -4.85
N ALA A 29 5.62 -1.07 -3.83
CA ALA A 29 4.94 -1.57 -2.65
C ALA A 29 3.91 -0.59 -2.10
N LEU A 30 2.90 -1.12 -1.42
CA LEU A 30 1.83 -0.39 -0.75
C LEU A 30 1.85 -0.64 0.76
N GLY A 31 1.67 0.39 1.57
CA GLY A 31 1.69 0.31 3.03
C GLY A 31 0.37 0.68 3.68
N MET A 32 -0.16 -0.21 4.51
CA MET A 32 -1.33 0.01 5.36
C MET A 32 -0.89 0.06 6.83
N ILE A 33 -1.22 1.14 7.53
CA ILE A 33 -0.81 1.35 8.92
C ILE A 33 -1.87 0.77 9.85
N PHE A 34 -1.48 -0.10 10.78
CA PHE A 34 -2.39 -0.74 11.73
C PHE A 34 -2.28 -0.19 13.15
N PHE A 35 -1.38 0.78 13.39
CA PHE A 35 -1.25 1.45 14.68
C PHE A 35 -2.42 2.41 14.96
N ASP A 36 -3.06 2.23 16.10
CA ASP A 36 -4.26 2.96 16.52
C ASP A 36 -4.05 4.47 16.68
N GLY A 37 -2.85 4.91 17.08
CA GLY A 37 -2.53 6.33 17.28
C GLY A 37 -2.13 7.08 16.00
N CYS A 38 -2.22 6.45 14.81
CA CYS A 38 -1.87 7.10 13.55
C CYS A 38 -3.08 7.74 12.87
N PRO A 39 -3.01 9.01 12.40
CA PRO A 39 -4.09 9.62 11.61
C PRO A 39 -4.30 8.92 10.25
N ARG A 40 -3.31 8.17 9.77
CA ARG A 40 -3.36 7.38 8.53
C ARG A 40 -3.60 5.89 8.80
N ARG A 41 -4.18 5.55 9.95
CA ARG A 41 -4.56 4.18 10.29
C ARG A 41 -5.54 3.64 9.24
N CYS A 42 -5.23 2.47 8.70
CA CYS A 42 -6.10 1.71 7.82
C CYS A 42 -6.92 0.71 8.65
N SER A 43 -8.22 0.62 8.39
CA SER A 43 -9.06 -0.42 9.02
C SER A 43 -8.72 -1.79 8.46
N LEU A 44 -8.91 -2.87 9.25
CA LEU A 44 -8.73 -4.23 8.73
C LEU A 44 -9.71 -4.57 7.59
N HIS A 45 -10.88 -3.92 7.55
CA HIS A 45 -11.82 -4.05 6.45
C HIS A 45 -11.23 -3.49 5.15
N GLU A 46 -10.77 -2.24 5.16
CA GLU A 46 -10.16 -1.63 3.97
C GLU A 46 -8.87 -2.32 3.58
N ALA A 47 -8.05 -2.73 4.54
CA ALA A 47 -6.83 -3.47 4.25
C ALA A 47 -7.09 -4.81 3.54
N ARG A 48 -8.16 -5.53 3.94
CA ARG A 48 -8.61 -6.74 3.23
C ARG A 48 -9.12 -6.43 1.84
N ARG A 49 -9.85 -5.33 1.66
CA ARG A 49 -10.34 -4.88 0.35
C ARG A 49 -9.19 -4.54 -0.60
N ILE A 50 -8.21 -3.74 -0.14
CA ILE A 50 -6.99 -3.40 -0.88
C ILE A 50 -6.18 -4.65 -1.22
N SER A 51 -5.89 -5.48 -0.22
CA SER A 51 -5.10 -6.70 -0.42
C SER A 51 -5.81 -7.69 -1.34
N GLY A 52 -7.14 -7.79 -1.23
CA GLY A 52 -7.96 -8.62 -2.09
C GLY A 52 -7.89 -8.20 -3.55
N ALA A 53 -7.99 -6.89 -3.84
CA ALA A 53 -7.95 -6.35 -5.19
C ALA A 53 -6.55 -6.40 -5.83
N LEU A 54 -5.49 -6.21 -5.03
CA LEU A 54 -4.14 -5.96 -5.54
C LEU A 54 -3.12 -7.07 -5.27
N ARG A 55 -3.50 -8.14 -4.55
CA ARG A 55 -2.65 -9.34 -4.41
C ARG A 55 -2.21 -9.82 -5.80
N ARG A 56 -0.91 -10.02 -6.00
CA ARG A 56 -0.24 -10.39 -7.27
C ARG A 56 0.04 -9.24 -8.26
N ARG A 57 -0.31 -8.00 -7.94
CA ARG A 57 0.04 -6.82 -8.76
C ARG A 57 1.16 -5.98 -8.14
N VAL A 58 1.27 -5.99 -6.81
CA VAL A 58 2.18 -5.14 -6.04
C VAL A 58 2.51 -5.80 -4.69
N GLU A 59 3.64 -5.42 -4.09
CA GLU A 59 3.98 -5.84 -2.73
C GLU A 59 3.09 -5.12 -1.70
N LEU A 60 2.63 -5.86 -0.69
CA LEU A 60 1.70 -5.36 0.33
C LEU A 60 2.37 -5.40 1.70
N CYS A 61 2.38 -4.29 2.42
CA CYS A 61 3.02 -4.17 3.73
C CYS A 61 2.02 -3.74 4.81
N GLY A 62 2.01 -4.44 5.94
CA GLY A 62 1.45 -3.95 7.20
C GLY A 62 2.49 -3.16 8.00
N VAL A 63 2.10 -2.03 8.58
CA VAL A 63 2.96 -1.21 9.44
C VAL A 63 2.44 -1.25 10.88
N PHE A 64 3.32 -1.63 11.80
CA PHE A 64 3.08 -1.80 13.23
C PHE A 64 4.09 -0.97 14.04
N VAL A 65 3.75 -0.62 15.28
CA VAL A 65 4.61 0.08 16.26
C VAL A 65 4.63 -0.74 17.53
#